data_AF-A0A497FL29-F1
#
_entry.id   AF-A0A497FL29-F1
#
_cell.length_a   1.000
_cell.length_b   1.000
_cell.length_c   1.000
_cell.angle_alpha   90.00
_cell.angle_beta   90.00
_cell.angle_gamma   90.00
#
_symmetry.space_group_name_H-M   'P 1'
#
loop_
_entity.id
_entity.type
_entity.pdbx_description
1 polymer ?
#
loop_
_entity_poly.entity_id
_entity_poly.type
_entity_poly.pdbx_seq_one_letter_code
_entity_poly.pdbx_strand_id
1 'polypeptide(L)' 'MGCNLSNRWMLESKRWLEQAFENLRAAEDNIKTGHYAWSCFLSQQAAEYALKSVFYLIGIEKFGHSILDLCSIYLLN' A
#
# COMPACT_ATOMS: atom_id res chain seq x y z
N MET A 1 25.14 3.00 5.80
CA MET A 1 23.96 3.89 5.72
C MET A 1 22.79 3.20 6.41
N GLY A 2 22.65 3.37 7.73
CA GLY A 2 21.44 2.95 8.44
C GLY A 2 20.53 4.16 8.53
N CYS A 3 19.38 4.13 7.85
CA CYS A 3 18.41 5.20 8.00
C CYS A 3 17.84 5.14 9.42
N ASN A 4 18.12 6.17 10.22
CA ASN A 4 17.58 6.33 11.56
C ASN A 4 16.13 6.83 11.42
N LEU A 5 15.25 5.97 10.92
CA LEU A 5 13.84 6.30 10.73
C LEU A 5 13.23 6.49 12.11
N SER A 6 12.68 7.68 12.36
CA SER A 6 11.92 7.93 13.59
C SER A 6 10.83 6.87 13.75
N ASN A 7 10.49 6.55 15.01
CA ASN A 7 9.48 5.53 15.35
C ASN A 7 8.16 5.69 14.53
N ARG A 8 7.80 6.93 14.19
CA ARG A 8 6.64 7.24 13.33
C ARG A 8 6.70 6.59 11.96
N TRP A 9 7.80 6.72 11.21
CA TRP A 9 7.87 6.26 9.81
C TRP A 9 7.73 4.75 9.70
N MET A 10 8.40 4.03 10.59
CA MET A 10 8.28 2.57 10.68
C MET A 10 6.89 2.13 11.14
N LEU A 11 6.30 2.82 12.13
CA LEU A 11 4.94 2.54 12.59
C LEU A 11 3.92 2.74 11.47
N GLU A 12 4.02 3.86 10.74
CA GLU A 12 3.13 4.16 9.62
C GLU A 12 3.31 3.18 8.46
N SER A 13 4.55 2.86 8.10
CA SER A 13 4.84 1.83 7.10
C SER A 13 4.14 0.51 7.45
N LYS A 14 4.29 0.05 8.69
CA LYS A 14 3.63 -1.17 9.16
C LYS A 14 2.10 -1.05 9.09
N ARG A 15 1.53 0.06 9.54
CA ARG A 15 0.07 0.31 9.51
C ARG A 15 -0.49 0.24 8.09
N TRP A 16 0.17 0.89 7.12
CA TRP A 16 -0.23 0.84 5.71
C TRP A 16 -0.13 -0.58 5.14
N LEU A 17 0.93 -1.31 5.48
CA LEU A 17 1.12 -2.69 5.03
C LEU A 17 0.06 -3.64 5.62
N GLU A 18 -0.28 -3.50 6.89
CA GLU A 18 -1.35 -4.27 7.53
C GLU A 18 -2.69 -4.04 6.82
N GLN A 19 -3.02 -2.79 6.49
CA GLN A 19 -4.24 -2.47 5.77
C GLN A 19 -4.22 -3.00 4.32
N ALA A 20 -3.05 -3.05 3.67
CA ALA A 20 -2.90 -3.68 2.36
C ALA A 20 -3.26 -5.18 2.41
N PHE A 21 -2.79 -5.88 3.45
CA PHE A 21 -3.12 -7.29 3.65
C PHE A 21 -4.60 -7.52 3.98
N GLU A 22 -5.24 -6.64 4.76
CA GLU A 22 -6.68 -6.73 4.99
C GLU A 22 -7.49 -6.52 3.70
N ASN A 23 -7.09 -5.54 2.88
CA ASN A 23 -7.75 -5.30 1.60
C ASN A 23 -7.61 -6.52 0.67
N LEU A 24 -6.44 -7.18 0.66
CA LEU A 24 -6.23 -8.40 -0.12
C LEU A 24 -7.12 -9.56 0.39
N ARG A 25 -7.15 -9.81 1.70
CA ARG A 25 -8.05 -10.82 2.29
C ARG A 25 -9.50 -10.57 1.93
N ALA A 26 -9.95 -9.32 2.09
CA ALA A 26 -11.31 -8.94 1.74
C ALA A 26 -11.58 -9.09 0.23
N ALA A 27 -10.61 -8.79 -0.64
CA ALA A 27 -10.74 -9.00 -2.08
C ALA A 27 -10.92 -10.49 -2.42
N GLU A 28 -10.18 -11.38 -1.77
CA GLU A 28 -10.30 -12.83 -1.93
C GLU A 28 -11.67 -13.35 -1.47
N ASP A 29 -12.20 -12.85 -0.35
CA ASP A 29 -13.52 -13.22 0.15
C ASP A 29 -14.65 -12.69 -0.74
N ASN A 30 -14.48 -11.50 -1.33
CA ASN A 30 -15.43 -10.94 -2.28
C ASN A 30 -15.48 -11.74 -3.60
N ILE A 31 -14.37 -12.37 -4.02
CA ILE A 31 -14.39 -13.30 -5.18
C ILE A 31 -15.25 -14.51 -4.85
N LYS A 32 -15.05 -15.12 -3.67
CA LYS A 32 -15.77 -16.33 -3.25
C LYS A 32 -17.28 -16.10 -3.13
N THR A 33 -17.70 -14.89 -2.80
CA THR A 33 -19.11 -14.51 -2.59
C THR A 33 -19.77 -13.86 -3.82
N GLY A 34 -19.05 -13.75 -4.95
CA GLY A 34 -19.59 -13.21 -6.20
C GLY A 34 -19.63 -11.68 -6.30
N HIS A 35 -18.99 -10.98 -5.36
CA HIS A 35 -18.88 -9.51 -5.35
C HIS A 35 -17.66 -9.04 -6.15
N TYR A 36 -17.61 -9.36 -7.44
CA TYR A 36 -16.42 -9.16 -8.27
C TYR A 36 -15.96 -7.71 -8.38
N ALA A 37 -16.89 -6.75 -8.51
CA ALA A 37 -16.54 -5.32 -8.57
C ALA A 37 -15.85 -4.84 -7.28
N TRP A 38 -16.34 -5.30 -6.13
CA TRP A 38 -15.71 -5.03 -4.83
C TRP A 38 -14.35 -5.70 -4.70
N SER A 39 -14.20 -6.92 -5.21
CA SER A 39 -12.90 -7.57 -5.25
C SER A 39 -11.88 -6.78 -6.07
N CYS A 40 -12.25 -6.29 -7.26
CA CYS A 40 -11.35 -5.47 -8.08
C CYS A 40 -10.97 -4.15 -7.37
N PHE A 41 -11.94 -3.48 -6.75
CA PHE A 41 -11.69 -2.26 -5.98
C PHE A 41 -10.71 -2.51 -4.82
N LEU A 42 -10.97 -3.54 -4.01
CA LEU A 42 -10.11 -3.88 -2.88
C LEU A 42 -8.72 -4.35 -3.31
N SER A 43 -8.61 -5.02 -4.47
CA SER A 43 -7.32 -5.39 -5.06
C SER A 43 -6.47 -4.16 -5.43
N GLN A 44 -7.09 -3.13 -6.03
CA GLN A 44 -6.39 -1.88 -6.30
C GLN A 44 -5.98 -1.18 -4.99
N GLN A 45 -6.87 -1.12 -3.99
CA GLN A 45 -6.56 -0.52 -2.69
C GLN A 45 -5.42 -1.28 -1.95
N ALA A 46 -5.37 -2.61 -2.07
CA ALA A 46 -4.29 -3.42 -1.53
C ALA A 46 -2.93 -3.02 -2.14
N ALA A 47 -2.87 -2.90 -3.47
CA ALA A 47 -1.66 -2.45 -4.16
C ALA A 47 -1.26 -1.02 -3.76
N GLU A 48 -2.22 -0.11 -3.65
CA GLU A 48 -1.98 1.29 -3.28
C GLU A 48 -1.31 1.38 -1.90
N TYR A 49 -1.84 0.65 -0.93
CA TYR A 49 -1.40 0.73 0.45
C TYR A 49 -0.07 0.01 0.65
N ALA A 50 0.17 -1.07 -0.09
CA ALA A 50 1.48 -1.71 -0.13
C ALA A 50 2.55 -0.72 -0.64
N LEU A 51 2.30 0.00 -1.73
CA LEU A 51 3.24 1.01 -2.24
C LEU A 51 3.44 2.16 -1.25
N LYS A 52 2.37 2.66 -0.64
CA LYS A 52 2.46 3.68 0.43
C LYS A 52 3.34 3.19 1.59
N SER A 53 3.22 1.93 2.01
CA SER A 53 4.07 1.38 3.08
C SER A 53 5.57 1.48 2.76
N VAL A 54 5.95 1.29 1.49
CA VAL A 54 7.34 1.42 1.04
C VAL A 54 7.80 2.88 1.09
N PHE A 55 6.98 3.82 0.66
CA PHE A 55 7.30 5.25 0.78
C PHE A 55 7.50 5.68 2.24
N TYR A 56 6.61 5.27 3.15
CA TYR A 56 6.78 5.56 4.57
C TYR A 56 8.04 4.90 5.15
N LEU A 57 8.40 3.69 4.68
CA LEU A 57 9.64 3.03 5.09
C LEU A 57 10.89 3.84 4.73
N ILE A 58 10.88 4.60 3.64
CA ILE A 58 12.00 5.47 3.25
C ILE A 58 11.83 6.93 3.71
N GLY A 59 10.85 7.21 4.57
CA GLY A 59 10.62 8.53 5.15
C GLY A 59 9.93 9.54 4.23
N ILE A 60 9.22 9.06 3.19
CA ILE A 60 8.47 9.90 2.24
C ILE A 60 6.97 9.70 2.47
N GLU A 61 6.25 10.79 2.62
CA GLU A 61 4.79 10.77 2.63
C GLU A 61 4.27 11.01 1.21
N LYS A 62 3.56 10.03 0.64
CA LYS A 62 3.08 10.07 -0.75
C LYS A 62 1.55 10.02 -0.79
N PHE A 63 0.95 10.98 -1.49
CA PHE A 63 -0.49 11.10 -1.67
C PHE A 63 -0.92 10.62 -3.07
N GLY A 64 -2.23 10.35 -3.22
CA GLY A 64 -2.84 9.90 -4.47
C GLY A 64 -3.29 8.44 -4.44
N HIS A 65 -3.99 8.06 -5.51
CA HIS A 65 -4.61 6.74 -5.71
C HIS A 65 -4.12 6.01 -6.96
N SER A 66 -3.37 6.70 -7.82
CA SER A 66 -2.83 6.13 -9.04
C SER A 66 -1.68 5.20 -8.70
N ILE A 67 -1.90 3.89 -8.86
CA ILE A 67 -0.85 2.88 -8.74
C ILE A 67 0.29 3.17 -9.69
N LEU A 68 -0.02 3.60 -10.91
CA LEU A 68 0.98 3.94 -11.90
C LEU A 68 1.88 5.08 -11.41
N ASP A 69 1.32 6.15 -10.87
CA ASP A 69 2.12 7.28 -10.35
C ASP A 69 2.91 6.90 -9.09
N LEU A 70 2.35 6.00 -8.26
CA LEU A 70 3.03 5.45 -7.09
C LEU A 70 4.16 4.48 -7.47
N CYS A 71 4.05 3.75 -8.58
CA CYS A 71 5.09 2.87 -9.11
C CYS A 71 6.13 3.61 -9.96
N SER A 72 5.74 4.71 -10.60
CA SER A 72 6.60 5.51 -11.49
C SER A 72 7.63 6.33 -10.72
N ILE A 73 8.11 5.80 -9.61
CA ILE A 73 9.00 6.53 -8.73
C ILE A 73 10.33 6.76 -9.44
N TYR A 74 10.70 8.03 -9.55
CA TYR A 74 12.03 8.53 -9.89
C TYR A 74 13.14 8.10 -8.90
N LEU A 75 12.92 7.08 -8.06
CA LEU A 75 13.86 6.58 -7.03
C LEU A 75 15.04 5.76 -7.58
N LEU A 76 15.22 5.71 -8.91
CA LEU A 76 16.34 5.05 -9.58
C LEU A 76 17.12 5.97 -10.54
N ASN A 77 17.08 7.29 -10.33
CA ASN A 77 18.05 8.21 -10.94
C ASN A 77 18.99 8.77 -9.88
#